data_AF-A0ABD3F780-F1
#
_entry.id   AF-A0ABD3F780-F1
#
_cell.length_a   1.000
_cell.length_b   1.000
_cell.length_c   1.000
_cell.angle_alpha   90.00
_cell.angle_beta   90.00
_cell.angle_gamma   90.00
#
_symmetry.space_group_name_H-M   'P 1'
#
loop_
_entity.id
_entity.type
_entity.pdbx_description
1 polymer ?
#
loop_
_entity_poly.entity_id
_entity_poly.type
_entity_poly.pdbx_seq_one_letter_code
_entity_poly.pdbx_strand_id
1 'polypeptide(L)'
;MRSTATIFLRGSGRVFSTASVGRRVLCSLKELQNLHGKGLKFPLHPPESKEAAPTADTKSTTRPRRRLDLLATGFVFFNEKTQQPRAFINRCPHAMLELDFDDSDFFCEGFIHCKAHAAFFDPDTGICLQGPISSRKALRGLDDLRVEIEGDDVVLLDKQAKPRFTSMPTYDSQEPESYKREKQRELAEALSKRSEMSEVEQMQQYLHEKTMARLKQYEQIDDLARKPKK
;
A
#
# COMPACT_ATOMS: atom_id res chain seq x y z
N MET A 1 19.77 27.52 -55.87
CA MET A 1 19.11 26.22 -56.19
C MET A 1 19.34 25.28 -55.01
N ARG A 2 18.25 24.70 -54.47
CA ARG A 2 18.08 23.35 -53.85
C ARG A 2 19.29 22.76 -53.08
N SER A 3 19.21 22.22 -51.86
CA SER A 3 18.11 21.49 -51.21
C SER A 3 18.49 21.13 -49.77
N THR A 4 17.54 21.32 -48.83
CA THR A 4 17.07 20.39 -47.78
C THR A 4 17.98 19.25 -47.28
N ALA A 5 18.16 19.15 -45.96
CA ALA A 5 17.70 17.98 -45.18
C ALA A 5 17.77 18.21 -43.66
N THR A 6 16.60 18.11 -43.04
CA THR A 6 16.29 18.09 -41.61
C THR A 6 16.75 16.77 -40.97
N ILE A 7 17.34 16.80 -39.77
CA ILE A 7 17.26 15.66 -38.84
C ILE A 7 16.93 16.19 -37.45
N PHE A 8 15.66 16.02 -37.08
CA PHE A 8 15.20 15.96 -35.70
C PHE A 8 15.75 14.68 -35.07
N LEU A 9 16.40 14.79 -33.92
CA LEU A 9 16.55 13.66 -33.00
C LEU A 9 16.05 14.10 -31.63
N ARG A 10 14.79 13.72 -31.39
CA ARG A 10 14.20 13.52 -30.06
C ARG A 10 15.10 12.54 -29.30
N GLY A 11 15.73 13.04 -28.24
CA GLY A 11 16.28 12.21 -27.17
C GLY A 11 15.53 12.55 -25.88
N SER A 12 14.34 11.97 -25.70
CA SER A 12 13.66 11.95 -24.40
C SER A 12 14.41 10.94 -23.51
N GLY A 13 15.59 11.33 -23.05
CA GLY A 13 16.31 10.62 -22.01
C GLY A 13 15.92 11.24 -20.68
N ARG A 14 14.90 10.69 -20.01
CA ARG A 14 14.74 10.91 -18.56
C ARG A 14 15.92 10.24 -17.89
N VAL A 15 16.98 11.00 -17.70
CA VAL A 15 18.11 10.62 -16.87
C VAL A 15 17.59 10.70 -15.43
N PHE A 16 17.22 9.55 -14.86
CA PHE A 16 17.02 9.43 -13.42
C PHE A 16 18.38 9.51 -12.73
N SER A 17 18.74 10.74 -12.36
CA SER A 17 19.93 11.14 -11.60
C SER A 17 19.39 12.12 -10.56
N THR A 18 19.54 11.95 -9.24
CA THR A 18 20.56 11.32 -8.42
C THR A 18 19.88 10.80 -7.15
N ALA A 19 20.34 9.68 -6.61
CA ALA A 19 19.92 9.23 -5.28
C ALA A 19 20.42 10.24 -4.24
N SER A 20 19.58 11.20 -3.87
CA SER A 20 19.74 11.92 -2.61
C SER A 20 19.50 10.91 -1.50
N VAL A 21 20.50 10.70 -0.65
CA VAL A 21 20.46 9.73 0.44
C VAL A 21 19.25 10.03 1.32
N GLY A 22 18.23 9.18 1.21
CA GLY A 22 17.06 9.16 2.07
C GLY A 22 15.79 9.86 1.58
N ARG A 23 15.66 10.15 0.28
CA ARG A 23 14.39 10.59 -0.31
C ARG A 23 14.11 9.80 -1.58
N ARG A 24 12.89 9.29 -1.73
CA ARG A 24 12.46 8.51 -2.89
C ARG A 24 11.16 9.05 -3.46
N VAL A 25 11.18 9.49 -4.71
CA VAL A 25 9.97 9.88 -5.44
C VAL A 25 9.08 8.64 -5.64
N LEU A 26 7.80 8.74 -5.27
CA LEU A 26 6.81 7.68 -5.44
C LEU A 26 6.01 7.86 -6.75
N CYS A 27 5.41 9.04 -6.92
CA CYS A 27 4.57 9.39 -8.07
C CYS A 27 4.38 10.91 -8.13
N SER A 28 3.73 11.40 -9.20
CA SER A 28 3.32 12.81 -9.25
C SER A 28 2.08 13.07 -8.39
N LEU A 29 1.94 14.27 -7.83
CA LEU A 29 0.77 14.69 -7.08
C LEU A 29 -0.51 14.56 -7.91
N LYS A 30 -0.45 14.94 -9.18
CA LYS A 30 -1.58 14.84 -10.11
C LYS A 30 -2.01 13.39 -10.33
N GLU A 31 -1.05 12.48 -10.47
CA GLU A 31 -1.34 11.04 -10.58
C GLU A 31 -2.05 10.53 -9.32
N LEU A 32 -1.56 10.91 -8.13
CA LEU A 32 -2.17 10.50 -6.87
C LEU A 32 -3.59 11.06 -6.69
N GLN A 33 -3.84 12.31 -7.10
CA GLN A 33 -5.16 12.94 -7.06
C GLN A 33 -6.16 12.27 -8.01
N ASN A 34 -5.70 11.81 -9.18
CA ASN A 34 -6.54 11.13 -10.18
C ASN A 34 -6.96 9.71 -9.76
N LEU A 35 -6.38 9.15 -8.69
CA LEU A 35 -6.78 7.84 -8.17
C LEU A 35 -8.11 7.87 -7.40
N HIS A 36 -8.65 9.06 -7.09
CA HIS A 36 -9.99 9.26 -6.50
C HIS A 36 -10.29 8.31 -5.31
N GLY A 37 -9.48 8.40 -4.26
CA GLY A 37 -9.65 7.56 -3.06
C GLY A 37 -9.13 6.13 -3.22
N LYS A 38 -8.37 5.81 -4.27
CA LYS A 38 -7.55 4.58 -4.34
C LYS A 38 -6.10 4.85 -3.90
N GLY A 39 -5.40 3.78 -3.52
CA GLY A 39 -4.00 3.84 -3.15
C GLY A 39 -3.06 3.33 -4.25
N LEU A 40 -1.84 3.84 -4.25
CA LEU A 40 -0.73 3.35 -5.05
C LEU A 40 0.17 2.48 -4.16
N LYS A 41 0.28 1.19 -4.48
CA LYS A 41 1.18 0.23 -3.81
C LYS A 41 2.62 0.38 -4.33
N PHE A 42 3.61 0.33 -3.43
CA PHE A 42 5.03 0.39 -3.78
C PHE A 42 5.89 -0.50 -2.87
N PRO A 43 7.02 -1.04 -3.34
CA PRO A 43 7.93 -1.81 -2.49
C PRO A 43 8.70 -0.87 -1.55
N LEU A 44 8.86 -1.21 -0.27
CA LEU A 44 9.60 -0.37 0.70
C LEU A 44 11.10 -0.42 0.46
N HIS A 45 11.63 -1.60 0.14
CA HIS A 45 13.01 -1.77 -0.25
C HIS A 45 13.12 -1.86 -1.78
N PRO A 46 14.15 -1.26 -2.40
CA PRO A 46 14.48 -1.56 -3.79
C PRO A 46 14.63 -3.07 -3.94
N PRO A 47 14.16 -3.68 -5.04
CA PRO A 47 14.48 -5.08 -5.31
C PRO A 47 16.01 -5.20 -5.34
N GLU A 48 16.58 -6.03 -4.46
CA GLU A 48 18.02 -6.35 -4.53
C GLU A 48 18.35 -6.77 -5.96
N SER A 49 19.42 -6.20 -6.54
CA SER A 49 19.93 -6.65 -7.82
C SER A 49 20.17 -8.16 -7.75
N LYS A 50 19.70 -8.91 -8.76
CA LYS A 50 19.84 -10.38 -8.89
C LYS A 50 21.30 -10.91 -8.82
N GLU A 51 22.30 -10.08 -8.56
CA GLU A 51 23.72 -10.42 -8.58
C GLU A 51 24.38 -10.65 -7.21
N ALA A 52 23.66 -10.48 -6.10
CA ALA A 52 24.15 -10.96 -4.81
C ALA A 52 23.84 -12.46 -4.66
N ALA A 53 24.39 -13.29 -5.54
CA ALA A 53 24.53 -14.71 -5.26
C ALA A 53 25.41 -14.82 -3.99
N PRO A 54 24.96 -15.51 -2.93
CA PRO A 54 25.83 -15.74 -1.78
C PRO A 54 27.00 -16.58 -2.27
N THR A 55 28.21 -16.03 -2.21
CA THR A 55 29.43 -16.83 -2.28
C THR A 55 29.31 -17.90 -1.21
N ALA A 56 29.20 -19.15 -1.66
CA ALA A 56 28.88 -20.28 -0.82
C ALA A 56 30.04 -20.58 0.14
N ASP A 57 30.05 -19.96 1.31
CA ASP A 57 30.82 -20.46 2.44
C ASP A 57 30.10 -21.69 3.01
N THR A 58 30.75 -22.82 2.77
CA THR A 58 30.27 -24.16 3.09
C THR A 58 30.43 -24.36 4.60
N LYS A 59 29.42 -23.99 5.40
CA LYS A 59 29.11 -24.54 6.75
C LYS A 59 27.99 -23.72 7.44
N SER A 60 26.75 -23.83 6.97
CA SER A 60 25.59 -23.57 7.82
C SER A 60 24.37 -24.31 7.27
N THR A 61 23.84 -25.26 8.03
CA THR A 61 22.67 -26.09 7.69
C THR A 61 21.33 -25.39 7.96
N THR A 62 21.33 -24.07 8.15
CA THR A 62 20.10 -23.27 8.22
C THR A 62 19.92 -22.48 6.93
N ARG A 63 18.86 -22.78 6.18
CA ARG A 63 18.40 -21.89 5.09
C ARG A 63 18.29 -20.48 5.67
N PRO A 64 18.96 -19.46 5.10
CA PRO A 64 18.78 -18.10 5.59
C PRO A 64 17.30 -17.77 5.46
N ARG A 65 16.63 -17.50 6.58
CA ARG A 65 15.28 -16.93 6.57
C ARG A 65 15.42 -15.64 5.76
N ARG A 66 14.92 -15.60 4.52
CA ARG A 66 14.75 -14.33 3.79
C ARG A 66 14.09 -13.38 4.79
N ARG A 67 14.73 -12.25 5.11
CA ARG A 67 14.09 -11.28 6.00
C ARG A 67 12.76 -10.95 5.37
N LEU A 68 11.67 -11.28 6.07
CA LEU A 68 10.30 -11.01 5.63
C LEU A 68 10.09 -9.52 5.33
N ASP A 69 10.97 -8.68 5.86
CA ASP A 69 11.02 -7.22 5.69
C ASP A 69 11.42 -6.80 4.26
N LEU A 70 12.21 -7.58 3.52
CA LEU A 70 12.67 -7.21 2.16
C LEU A 70 11.56 -7.20 1.10
N LEU A 71 10.44 -7.88 1.38
CA LEU A 71 9.25 -7.90 0.52
C LEU A 71 8.13 -6.99 1.03
N ALA A 72 8.39 -6.21 2.09
CA ALA A 72 7.38 -5.34 2.64
C ALA A 72 7.00 -4.26 1.61
N THR A 73 5.70 -4.07 1.43
CA THR A 73 5.14 -3.02 0.59
C THR A 73 4.56 -1.90 1.45
N GLY A 74 4.51 -0.71 0.90
CA GLY A 74 3.75 0.43 1.42
C GLY A 74 2.67 0.80 0.40
N PHE A 75 1.74 1.64 0.83
CA PHE A 75 0.80 2.28 -0.09
C PHE A 75 0.67 3.76 0.26
N VAL A 76 0.45 4.58 -0.76
CA VAL A 76 0.24 6.03 -0.66
C VAL A 76 -1.06 6.40 -1.34
N PHE A 77 -1.80 7.36 -0.81
CA PHE A 77 -3.04 7.86 -1.38
C PHE A 77 -3.19 9.36 -1.08
N PHE A 78 -4.04 10.04 -1.85
CA PHE A 78 -4.40 11.43 -1.56
C PHE A 78 -5.60 11.46 -0.63
N ASN A 79 -5.46 12.04 0.56
CA ASN A 79 -6.57 12.22 1.49
C ASN A 79 -7.32 13.51 1.11
N GLU A 80 -8.49 13.34 0.50
CA GLU A 80 -9.33 14.46 0.04
C GLU A 80 -9.84 15.33 1.21
N LYS A 81 -10.01 14.77 2.41
CA LYS A 81 -10.49 15.54 3.57
C LYS A 81 -9.42 16.51 4.08
N THR A 82 -8.17 16.07 4.13
CA THR A 82 -7.05 16.89 4.62
C THR A 82 -6.26 17.58 3.52
N GLN A 83 -6.57 17.28 2.25
CA GLN A 83 -5.87 17.77 1.06
C GLN A 83 -4.37 17.46 1.07
N GLN A 84 -3.98 16.31 1.66
CA GLN A 84 -2.58 15.90 1.82
C GLN A 84 -2.38 14.41 1.48
N PRO A 85 -1.22 14.03 0.91
CA PRO A 85 -0.89 12.63 0.70
C PRO A 85 -0.64 11.92 2.03
N ARG A 86 -1.07 10.66 2.13
CA ARG A 86 -0.86 9.79 3.28
C ARG A 86 -0.36 8.44 2.83
N ALA A 87 0.54 7.86 3.63
CA ALA A 87 1.13 6.58 3.31
C ALA A 87 1.29 5.72 4.56
N PHE A 88 1.11 4.41 4.40
CA PHE A 88 1.27 3.44 5.47
C PHE A 88 1.99 2.20 4.96
N ILE A 89 2.62 1.47 5.88
CA ILE A 89 3.11 0.12 5.59
C ILE A 89 1.89 -0.76 5.30
N ASN A 90 1.95 -1.51 4.21
CA ASN A 90 0.91 -2.46 3.83
C ASN A 90 1.02 -3.75 4.65
N ARG A 91 0.79 -3.63 5.96
CA ARG A 91 0.81 -4.76 6.88
C ARG A 91 -0.20 -4.55 7.98
N CYS A 92 -1.14 -5.48 8.10
CA CYS A 92 -2.06 -5.45 9.23
C CYS A 92 -1.31 -5.84 10.52
N PRO A 93 -1.36 -5.01 11.58
CA PRO A 93 -0.75 -5.35 12.87
C PRO A 93 -1.44 -6.54 13.56
N HIS A 94 -2.66 -6.91 13.14
CA HIS A 94 -3.40 -8.03 13.71
C HIS A 94 -2.94 -9.39 13.16
N ALA A 95 -2.75 -9.54 11.84
CA ALA A 95 -2.38 -10.82 11.24
C ALA A 95 -0.96 -10.85 10.64
N MET A 96 -0.28 -9.70 10.55
CA MET A 96 1.00 -9.54 9.85
C MET A 96 0.92 -9.91 8.35
N LEU A 97 -0.26 -9.77 7.77
CA LEU A 97 -0.55 -9.94 6.33
C LEU A 97 -0.73 -8.59 5.66
N GLU A 98 -0.61 -8.53 4.34
CA GLU A 98 -0.95 -7.33 3.58
C GLU A 98 -2.46 -7.01 3.70
N LEU A 99 -2.80 -5.73 3.56
CA LEU A 99 -4.17 -5.25 3.66
C LEU A 99 -4.99 -5.57 2.41
N ASP A 100 -4.33 -5.54 1.25
CA ASP A 100 -4.90 -5.82 -0.07
C ASP A 100 -4.65 -7.27 -0.52
N PHE A 101 -5.21 -7.63 -1.68
CA PHE A 101 -4.95 -8.91 -2.35
C PHE A 101 -4.13 -8.70 -3.64
N ASP A 102 -3.07 -7.91 -3.54
CA ASP A 102 -2.22 -7.46 -4.66
C ASP A 102 -2.96 -6.65 -5.74
N ASP A 103 -4.13 -6.11 -5.40
CA ASP A 103 -4.99 -5.32 -6.29
C ASP A 103 -4.90 -3.81 -6.04
N SER A 104 -4.08 -3.39 -5.06
CA SER A 104 -3.95 -1.98 -4.64
C SER A 104 -5.26 -1.30 -4.24
N ASP A 105 -6.28 -2.10 -3.89
CA ASP A 105 -7.57 -1.59 -3.46
C ASP A 105 -7.66 -1.73 -1.93
N PHE A 106 -7.48 -0.60 -1.26
CA PHE A 106 -7.31 -0.50 0.20
C PHE A 106 -8.54 0.06 0.91
N PHE A 107 -9.56 0.51 0.19
CA PHE A 107 -10.62 1.34 0.76
C PHE A 107 -12.00 0.68 0.69
N CYS A 108 -12.82 0.95 1.70
CA CYS A 108 -14.23 0.58 1.75
C CYS A 108 -14.94 1.65 2.59
N GLU A 109 -16.01 2.25 2.04
CA GLU A 109 -16.75 3.34 2.70
C GLU A 109 -15.87 4.54 3.13
N GLY A 110 -14.79 4.81 2.40
CA GLY A 110 -13.83 5.87 2.72
C GLY A 110 -12.89 5.56 3.89
N PHE A 111 -12.91 4.34 4.42
CA PHE A 111 -11.96 3.85 5.43
C PHE A 111 -10.95 2.88 4.82
N ILE A 112 -9.78 2.75 5.44
CA ILE A 112 -8.81 1.73 5.05
C ILE A 112 -9.32 0.38 5.56
N HIS A 113 -9.52 -0.57 4.66
CA HIS A 113 -10.08 -1.89 4.95
C HIS A 113 -9.06 -2.98 4.67
N CYS A 114 -8.72 -3.76 5.71
CA CYS A 114 -7.96 -4.98 5.55
C CYS A 114 -8.86 -6.10 5.02
N LYS A 115 -8.70 -6.43 3.74
CA LYS A 115 -9.50 -7.47 3.06
C LYS A 115 -9.24 -8.87 3.60
N ALA A 116 -8.08 -9.12 4.21
CA ALA A 116 -7.72 -10.44 4.72
C ALA A 116 -8.59 -10.88 5.91
N HIS A 117 -9.01 -9.97 6.79
CA HIS A 117 -9.73 -10.31 8.02
C HIS A 117 -10.56 -9.14 8.58
N ALA A 118 -11.07 -8.30 7.69
CA ALA A 118 -12.10 -7.29 7.95
C ALA A 118 -11.79 -6.30 9.10
N ALA A 119 -10.54 -5.82 9.15
CA ALA A 119 -10.17 -4.75 10.06
C ALA A 119 -10.30 -3.39 9.35
N PHE A 120 -10.75 -2.37 10.08
CA PHE A 120 -10.90 -1.00 9.56
C PHE A 120 -9.98 -0.02 10.29
N PHE A 121 -9.36 0.86 9.52
CA PHE A 121 -8.46 1.90 10.00
C PHE A 121 -8.88 3.27 9.46
N ASP A 122 -8.64 4.30 10.26
CA ASP A 122 -8.88 5.68 9.85
C ASP A 122 -7.84 6.13 8.82
N PRO A 123 -8.23 6.66 7.65
CA PRO A 123 -7.28 7.11 6.63
C PRO A 123 -6.43 8.30 7.09
N ASP A 124 -6.92 9.10 8.03
CA ASP A 124 -6.21 10.29 8.51
C ASP A 124 -5.24 10.01 9.66
N THR A 125 -5.30 8.86 10.32
CA THR A 125 -4.41 8.62 11.46
C THR A 125 -3.81 7.22 11.45
N GLY A 126 -4.35 6.32 10.64
CA GLY A 126 -4.01 4.90 10.69
C GLY A 126 -4.51 4.20 11.95
N ILE A 127 -5.25 4.87 12.85
CA ILE A 127 -5.74 4.23 14.07
C ILE A 127 -6.70 3.10 13.72
N CYS A 128 -6.60 2.00 14.46
CA CYS A 128 -7.55 0.90 14.32
C CYS A 128 -8.90 1.31 14.90
N LEU A 129 -9.93 1.37 14.04
CA LEU A 129 -11.32 1.65 14.40
C LEU A 129 -12.04 0.36 14.78
N GLN A 130 -11.78 -0.72 14.04
CA GLN A 130 -12.38 -2.03 14.28
C GLN A 130 -11.37 -3.12 13.94
N GLY A 131 -11.07 -3.98 14.91
CA GLY A 131 -10.23 -5.16 14.69
C GLY A 131 -11.02 -6.36 14.19
N PRO A 132 -10.33 -7.45 13.80
CA PRO A 132 -10.99 -8.70 13.45
C PRO A 132 -11.82 -9.22 14.62
N ILE A 133 -13.07 -9.61 14.36
CA ILE A 133 -14.00 -10.16 15.35
C ILE A 133 -13.38 -11.34 16.13
N SER A 134 -12.51 -12.12 15.46
CA SER A 134 -11.89 -13.33 16.01
C SER A 134 -10.59 -13.11 16.80
N SER A 135 -10.06 -11.89 16.89
CA SER A 135 -8.72 -11.66 17.45
C SER A 135 -8.74 -11.03 18.85
N ARG A 136 -7.97 -11.61 19.79
CA ARG A 136 -7.67 -11.03 21.12
C ARG A 136 -6.47 -10.07 21.12
N LYS A 137 -5.95 -9.71 19.94
CA LYS A 137 -4.76 -8.85 19.84
C LYS A 137 -5.15 -7.40 20.15
N ALA A 138 -4.22 -6.66 20.75
CA ALA A 138 -4.40 -5.23 20.97
C ALA A 138 -4.67 -4.53 19.64
N LEU A 139 -5.66 -3.62 19.62
CA LEU A 139 -6.04 -2.80 18.47
C LEU A 139 -4.94 -1.76 18.17
N ARG A 140 -3.83 -2.21 17.59
CA ARG A 140 -2.75 -1.33 17.12
C ARG A 140 -3.14 -0.73 15.77
N GLY A 141 -2.77 0.52 15.54
CA GLY A 141 -2.91 1.19 14.24
C GLY A 141 -1.87 0.73 13.22
N LEU A 142 -2.00 1.21 12.00
CA LEU A 142 -1.03 1.02 10.92
C LEU A 142 0.26 1.79 11.20
N ASP A 143 1.37 1.26 10.68
CA ASP A 143 2.65 1.96 10.71
C ASP A 143 2.69 3.04 9.62
N ASP A 144 2.81 4.30 10.02
CA ASP A 144 2.80 5.49 9.15
C ASP A 144 4.13 5.65 8.39
N LEU A 145 4.04 6.03 7.11
CA LEU A 145 5.17 6.36 6.25
C LEU A 145 5.14 7.84 5.93
N ARG A 146 6.26 8.53 6.18
CA ARG A 146 6.35 9.97 5.97
C ARG A 146 6.49 10.30 4.50
N VAL A 147 5.51 11.03 3.98
CA VAL A 147 5.50 11.56 2.62
C VAL A 147 5.36 13.08 2.64
N GLU A 148 6.03 13.75 1.71
CA GLU A 148 5.95 15.20 1.49
C GLU A 148 5.69 15.48 0.01
N ILE A 149 5.10 16.65 -0.28
CA ILE A 149 4.96 17.16 -1.64
C ILE A 149 6.18 18.03 -1.94
N GLU A 150 6.95 17.69 -2.97
CA GLU A 150 8.07 18.47 -3.47
C GLU A 150 7.81 18.87 -4.93
N GLY A 151 7.46 20.13 -5.15
CA GLY A 151 7.01 20.59 -6.46
C GLY A 151 5.74 19.85 -6.89
N ASP A 152 5.84 19.10 -7.99
CA ASP A 152 4.73 18.28 -8.53
C ASP A 152 4.80 16.80 -8.11
N ASP A 153 5.78 16.43 -7.28
CA ASP A 153 6.05 15.03 -6.91
C ASP A 153 5.73 14.73 -5.44
N VAL A 154 5.30 13.49 -5.19
CA VAL A 154 5.12 12.93 -3.84
C VAL A 154 6.35 12.10 -3.49
N VAL A 155 7.02 12.48 -2.40
CA VAL A 155 8.32 11.95 -2.01
C VAL A 155 8.23 11.25 -0.66
N LEU A 156 8.71 10.01 -0.60
CA LEU A 156 8.91 9.24 0.62
C LEU A 156 10.22 9.65 1.31
N LEU A 157 10.17 9.85 2.63
CA LEU A 157 11.31 10.22 3.46
C LEU A 157 11.85 9.01 4.25
N ASP A 158 13.17 8.78 4.22
CA ASP A 158 13.83 7.64 4.91
C ASP A 158 13.70 7.69 6.44
N LYS A 159 13.69 8.90 7.01
CA LYS A 159 13.64 9.06 8.46
C LYS A 159 12.20 8.94 8.94
N GLN A 160 11.80 7.72 9.27
CA GLN A 160 10.75 7.49 10.27
C GLN A 160 11.23 8.04 11.62
N ALA A 161 11.24 9.36 11.82
CA ALA A 161 11.29 9.85 13.20
C ALA A 161 10.04 9.30 13.90
N LYS A 162 10.26 8.71 15.08
CA LYS A 162 9.30 8.02 15.99
C LYS A 162 7.82 8.10 15.57
N PRO A 163 7.06 6.98 15.64
CA PRO A 163 5.64 6.95 15.29
C PRO A 163 4.97 8.21 15.83
N ARG A 164 4.53 9.07 14.91
CA ARG A 164 3.82 10.29 15.29
C ARG A 164 2.45 9.83 15.74
N PHE A 165 2.33 9.49 17.01
CA PHE A 165 1.07 9.69 17.71
C PHE A 165 0.59 11.16 17.60
N THR A 166 1.47 12.07 17.15
CA THR A 166 1.22 13.48 16.89
C THR A 166 0.66 13.80 15.49
N SER A 167 0.13 12.83 14.75
CA SER A 167 -0.80 13.14 13.64
C SER A 167 -2.25 13.15 14.13
N MET A 168 -2.49 13.16 15.43
CA MET A 168 -3.72 13.76 15.93
C MET A 168 -3.62 15.28 15.78
N PRO A 169 -4.70 15.97 15.39
CA PRO A 169 -4.79 17.41 15.58
C PRO A 169 -4.29 17.77 16.99
N THR A 170 -3.52 18.84 17.13
CA THR A 170 -3.04 19.29 18.43
C THR A 170 -4.24 19.69 19.30
N TYR A 171 -4.73 18.74 20.09
CA TYR A 171 -5.78 18.97 21.08
C TYR A 171 -5.59 18.00 22.24
N ASP A 172 -6.06 18.44 23.40
CA ASP A 172 -5.79 17.93 24.74
C ASP A 172 -5.94 16.41 24.91
N SER A 173 -5.21 15.86 25.87
CA SER A 173 -4.85 14.44 26.08
C SER A 173 -6.02 13.47 26.31
N GLN A 174 -7.27 13.96 26.33
CA GLN A 174 -8.51 13.18 26.37
C GLN A 174 -9.10 12.90 24.96
N GLU A 175 -8.59 13.57 23.91
CA GLU A 175 -9.13 13.48 22.55
C GLU A 175 -8.85 12.22 21.72
N PRO A 176 -7.77 11.44 21.95
CA PRO A 176 -7.54 10.25 21.14
C PRO A 176 -8.67 9.22 21.21
N GLU A 177 -9.33 9.11 22.37
CA GLU A 177 -10.46 8.21 22.52
C GLU A 177 -11.77 8.81 22.00
N SER A 178 -12.00 10.12 22.14
CA SER A 178 -13.21 10.77 21.63
C SER A 178 -13.22 10.77 20.10
N TYR A 179 -12.11 11.14 19.46
CA TYR A 179 -11.92 11.07 18.01
C TYR A 179 -12.11 9.63 17.51
N LYS A 180 -11.47 8.66 18.18
CA LYS A 180 -11.65 7.24 17.82
C LYS A 180 -13.11 6.80 17.92
N ARG A 181 -13.82 7.17 18.99
CA ARG A 181 -15.25 6.85 19.16
C ARG A 181 -16.11 7.52 18.09
N GLU A 182 -15.79 8.74 17.71
CA GLU A 182 -16.46 9.44 16.61
C GLU A 182 -16.26 8.70 15.29
N LYS A 183 -15.01 8.38 14.93
CA LYS A 183 -14.71 7.61 13.72
C LYS A 183 -15.30 6.21 13.72
N GLN A 184 -15.41 5.57 14.89
CA GLN A 184 -16.15 4.31 15.03
C GLN A 184 -17.65 4.47 14.75
N ARG A 185 -18.27 5.59 15.15
CA ARG A 185 -19.67 5.88 14.81
C ARG A 185 -19.84 6.14 13.32
N GLU A 186 -18.96 6.94 12.70
CA GLU A 186 -18.96 7.18 11.25
C GLU A 186 -18.84 5.86 10.47
N LEU A 187 -17.92 4.98 10.87
CA LEU A 187 -17.75 3.66 10.27
C LEU A 187 -19.01 2.80 10.43
N ALA A 188 -19.60 2.76 11.63
CA ALA A 188 -20.80 1.98 11.89
C ALA A 188 -22.00 2.47 11.07
N GLU A 189 -22.15 3.79 10.90
CA GLU A 189 -23.19 4.39 10.06
C GLU A 189 -22.97 4.09 8.57
N ALA A 190 -21.73 4.16 8.08
CA ALA A 190 -21.42 3.84 6.69
C ALA A 190 -21.69 2.36 6.38
N LEU A 191 -21.30 1.47 7.29
CA LEU A 191 -21.55 0.03 7.14
C LEU A 191 -23.03 -0.34 7.29
N SER A 192 -23.84 0.42 8.03
CA SER A 192 -25.27 0.15 8.16
C SER A 192 -26.06 0.53 6.91
N LYS A 193 -25.67 1.61 6.22
CA LYS A 193 -26.25 2.02 4.93
C LYS A 193 -26.06 0.97 3.82
N ARG A 194 -25.02 0.15 3.97
CA ARG A 194 -24.64 -0.93 3.05
C ARG A 194 -25.55 -2.17 3.12
N SER A 195 -26.44 -2.27 4.12
CA SER A 195 -27.17 -3.51 4.42
C SER A 195 -28.41 -3.78 3.56
N GLU A 196 -28.39 -3.45 2.27
CA GLU A 196 -29.36 -4.06 1.36
C GLU A 196 -28.85 -5.45 0.97
N MET A 197 -29.68 -6.48 1.18
CA MET A 197 -29.38 -7.91 0.95
C MET A 197 -28.72 -8.21 -0.41
N SER A 198 -28.98 -7.36 -1.41
CA SER A 198 -28.37 -7.33 -2.74
C SER A 198 -26.83 -7.26 -2.72
N GLU A 199 -26.23 -6.61 -1.72
CA GLU A 199 -24.79 -6.38 -1.68
C GLU A 199 -23.95 -7.58 -1.24
N VAL A 200 -24.52 -8.44 -0.39
CA VAL A 200 -23.81 -9.64 0.09
C VAL A 200 -23.65 -10.63 -1.06
N GLU A 201 -24.68 -10.78 -1.88
CA GLU A 201 -24.65 -11.64 -3.07
C GLU A 201 -23.66 -11.11 -4.11
N GLN A 202 -23.65 -9.79 -4.35
CA GLN A 202 -22.68 -9.15 -5.24
C GLN A 202 -21.24 -9.29 -4.74
N MET A 203 -21.00 -9.13 -3.44
CA MET A 203 -19.69 -9.32 -2.82
C MET A 203 -19.23 -10.78 -2.95
N GLN A 204 -20.12 -11.75 -2.73
CA GLN A 204 -19.80 -13.18 -2.91
C GLN A 204 -19.44 -13.51 -4.35
N GLN A 205 -20.19 -12.98 -5.33
CA GLN A 205 -19.89 -13.14 -6.75
C GLN A 205 -18.54 -12.52 -7.12
N TYR A 206 -18.26 -11.31 -6.64
CA TYR A 206 -16.99 -10.62 -6.89
C TYR A 206 -15.78 -11.37 -6.32
N LEU A 207 -15.88 -11.83 -5.06
CA LEU A 207 -14.82 -12.62 -4.43
C LEU A 207 -14.61 -13.96 -5.14
N HIS A 208 -15.70 -14.60 -5.58
CA HIS A 208 -15.63 -15.81 -6.38
C HIS A 208 -14.89 -15.57 -7.69
N GLU A 209 -15.26 -14.54 -8.45
CA GLU A 209 -14.62 -14.19 -9.71
C GLU A 209 -13.12 -13.92 -9.53
N LYS A 210 -12.75 -13.13 -8.51
CA LYS A 210 -11.34 -12.87 -8.17
C LYS A 210 -10.57 -14.14 -7.82
N THR A 211 -11.18 -15.02 -7.05
CA THR A 211 -10.56 -16.30 -6.66
C THR A 211 -10.31 -17.16 -7.90
N MET A 212 -11.30 -17.27 -8.79
CA MET A 212 -11.16 -18.04 -10.04
C MET A 212 -10.12 -17.43 -10.99
N ALA A 213 -10.06 -16.09 -11.09
CA ALA A 213 -9.03 -15.41 -11.88
C ALA A 213 -7.61 -15.70 -11.35
N ARG A 214 -7.43 -15.70 -10.02
CA ARG A 214 -6.15 -16.02 -9.39
C ARG A 214 -5.75 -17.47 -9.59
N LEU A 215 -6.69 -18.41 -9.47
CA LEU A 215 -6.42 -19.84 -9.75
C LEU A 215 -5.97 -20.06 -11.20
N LYS A 216 -6.63 -19.39 -12.15
CA LYS A 216 -6.26 -19.44 -13.56
C LYS A 216 -4.86 -18.89 -13.83
N GLN A 217 -4.45 -17.83 -13.12
CA GLN A 217 -3.07 -17.33 -13.19
C GLN A 217 -2.06 -18.36 -12.70
N TYR A 218 -2.37 -19.10 -11.63
CA TYR A 218 -1.49 -20.17 -11.14
C TYR A 218 -1.39 -21.35 -12.11
N GLU A 219 -2.50 -21.77 -12.72
CA GLU A 219 -2.50 -22.81 -13.77
C GLU A 219 -1.61 -22.40 -14.96
N GLN A 220 -1.71 -21.14 -15.40
CA GLN A 220 -0.87 -20.63 -16.49
C GLN A 220 0.62 -20.60 -16.14
N ILE A 221 0.96 -20.25 -14.90
CA ILE A 221 2.35 -20.27 -14.41
C ILE A 221 2.88 -21.70 -14.40
N ASP A 222 2.09 -22.66 -13.92
CA ASP A 222 2.46 -24.08 -13.87
C ASP A 222 2.63 -24.67 -15.27
N ASP A 223 1.75 -24.34 -16.22
CA ASP A 223 1.85 -24.79 -17.61
C ASP A 223 3.10 -24.23 -18.31
N LEU A 224 3.46 -22.97 -18.04
CA LEU A 224 4.69 -22.37 -18.54
C LEU A 224 5.94 -23.03 -17.93
N ALA A 225 5.88 -23.44 -16.66
CA ALA A 225 6.96 -24.18 -16.01
C ALA A 225 7.11 -25.62 -16.52
N ARG A 226 6.03 -26.24 -17.02
CA ARG A 226 6.01 -27.61 -17.58
C ARG A 226 6.42 -27.69 -19.05
N LYS A 227 6.49 -26.59 -19.79
CA LYS A 227 6.96 -26.61 -21.18
C LYS A 227 8.45 -26.95 -21.23
N PRO A 228 8.87 -27.98 -22.00
CA PRO A 228 10.28 -28.32 -22.13
C PRO A 228 11.03 -27.14 -22.77
N LYS A 229 12.14 -26.73 -22.14
CA LYS A 229 13.08 -25.77 -22.75
C LYS A 229 13.64 -26.42 -24.02
N LYS A 230 13.32 -25.85 -25.18
CA LYS A 230 13.97 -26.18 -26.45
C LYS A 230 15.41 -25.70 -26.44
#